data_AF-A0A5C8F3I2-F1
#
_entry.id   AF-A0A5C8F3I2-F1
#
_cell.length_a   1.000
_cell.length_b   1.000
_cell.length_c   1.000
_cell.angle_alpha   90.00
_cell.angle_beta   90.00
_cell.angle_gamma   90.00
#
_symmetry.space_group_name_H-M   'P 1'
#
loop_
_entity.id
_entity.type
_entity.pdbx_description
1 polymer ?
#
loop_
_entity_poly.entity_id
_entity_poly.type
_entity_poly.pdbx_seq_one_letter_code
_entity_poly.pdbx_strand_id
1 'polypeptide(L)'
;MIKIFYILFICLFVIFYIIACVSPVASPIGENRNGTYKGTQPTLQKRWLTINIGNGGFTLGYENTNAGTTSDTFNIDATNISGIDPYYSFQNTKGAGTLKFISSNKVIVTFRKLVPDYYVIGETTCRR
;
A
#
# COMPACT_ATOMS: atom_id res chain seq x y z
N MET A 1 35.09 31.99 -17.46
CA MET A 1 33.63 31.98 -17.20
C MET A 1 32.95 30.67 -17.57
N ILE A 2 33.04 30.20 -18.83
CA ILE A 2 32.33 28.97 -19.31
C ILE A 2 32.64 27.70 -18.49
N LYS A 3 33.90 27.49 -18.06
CA LYS A 3 34.29 26.32 -17.25
C LYS A 3 33.59 26.26 -15.88
N ILE A 4 33.31 27.41 -15.27
CA ILE A 4 32.64 27.48 -13.96
C ILE A 4 31.15 27.14 -14.10
N PHE A 5 30.50 27.64 -15.16
CA PHE A 5 29.11 27.28 -15.47
C PHE A 5 28.96 25.79 -15.76
N TYR A 6 29.92 25.17 -16.44
CA TYR A 6 29.90 23.74 -16.75
C TYR A 6 30.00 22.86 -15.49
N ILE A 7 30.90 23.22 -14.56
CA ILE A 7 31.04 22.53 -13.28
C ILE A 7 29.77 22.68 -12.45
N LEU A 8 29.16 23.87 -12.40
CA LEU A 8 27.92 24.11 -11.69
C LEU A 8 26.78 23.24 -12.22
N PHE A 9 26.68 23.11 -13.55
CA PHE A 9 25.65 22.30 -14.21
C PHE A 9 25.78 20.82 -13.89
N ILE A 10 27.02 20.30 -13.87
CA ILE A 10 27.30 18.91 -13.48
C ILE A 10 26.93 18.67 -12.02
N CYS A 11 27.31 19.57 -11.11
CA CYS A 11 26.94 19.47 -9.70
C CYS A 11 25.42 19.48 -9.51
N LEU A 12 24.70 20.34 -10.23
CA LEU A 12 23.24 20.38 -10.20
C LEU A 12 22.64 19.04 -10.65
N PHE A 13 23.16 18.47 -11.74
CA PHE A 13 22.68 17.21 -12.29
C PHE A 13 22.87 16.04 -11.32
N VAL A 14 24.02 16.01 -10.62
CA VAL A 14 24.31 15.04 -9.57
C VAL A 14 23.35 15.19 -8.39
N ILE A 15 23.04 16.42 -7.97
CA ILE A 15 22.07 16.68 -6.89
C ILE A 15 20.67 16.20 -7.30
N PHE A 16 20.20 16.53 -8.50
CA PHE A 16 18.90 16.06 -9.00
C PHE A 16 18.84 14.54 -9.12
N TYR A 17 19.93 13.90 -9.55
CA TYR A 17 20.03 12.45 -9.62
C TYR A 17 19.93 11.80 -8.23
N ILE A 18 20.61 12.35 -7.23
CA ILE A 18 20.54 11.85 -5.84
C ILE A 18 19.12 12.01 -5.28
N ILE A 19 18.47 13.16 -5.50
CA ILE A 19 17.10 13.42 -5.02
C ILE A 19 16.07 12.53 -5.73
N ALA A 20 16.25 12.22 -7.01
CA ALA A 20 15.38 11.31 -7.76
C ALA A 20 15.57 9.84 -7.35
N CYS A 21 16.75 9.48 -6.81
CA CYS A 21 17.08 8.12 -6.40
C CYS A 21 16.75 7.82 -4.93
N VAL A 22 16.29 8.81 -4.15
CA VAL A 22 15.75 8.56 -2.82
C VAL A 22 14.39 7.86 -2.99
N SER A 23 14.40 6.53 -2.96
CA SER A 23 13.19 5.76 -2.81
C SER A 23 12.42 6.27 -1.58
N PRO A 24 11.09 6.42 -1.64
CA PRO A 24 10.32 6.84 -0.48
C PRO A 24 10.72 5.97 0.71
N VAL A 25 11.17 6.61 1.78
CA VAL A 25 11.61 5.95 3.00
C VAL A 25 10.45 5.08 3.48
N ALA A 26 10.74 3.81 3.77
CA ALA A 26 9.78 2.88 4.33
C ALA A 26 9.06 3.55 5.51
N SER A 27 7.75 3.67 5.40
CA SER A 27 6.94 4.37 6.39
C SER A 27 6.01 3.36 7.04
N PRO A 28 6.38 2.80 8.21
CA PRO A 28 5.56 1.82 8.89
C PRO A 28 4.20 2.43 9.25
N ILE A 29 3.15 1.64 9.14
CA ILE A 29 1.81 2.04 9.59
C ILE A 29 1.84 2.22 11.11
N GLY A 30 1.32 3.35 11.59
CA GLY A 30 1.28 3.68 13.02
C GLY A 30 0.46 2.68 13.85
N GLU A 31 0.87 2.47 15.10
CA GLU A 31 0.25 1.49 16.02
C GLU A 31 -1.22 1.79 16.34
N ASN A 32 -1.64 3.05 16.22
CA ASN A 32 -3.03 3.48 16.36
C ASN A 32 -3.95 2.86 15.29
N ARG A 33 -3.40 2.29 14.21
CA ARG A 33 -4.13 1.57 13.16
C ARG A 33 -4.11 0.05 13.35
N ASN A 34 -3.37 -0.48 14.32
CA ASN A 34 -3.27 -1.92 14.56
C ASN A 34 -4.66 -2.53 14.78
N GLY A 35 -4.94 -3.66 14.14
CA GLY A 35 -6.23 -4.32 14.23
C GLY A 35 -6.61 -5.08 12.95
N THR A 36 -7.69 -5.83 13.05
CA THR A 36 -8.24 -6.58 11.91
C THR A 36 -9.39 -5.81 11.30
N TYR A 37 -9.29 -5.48 10.02
CA TYR A 37 -10.34 -4.83 9.24
C TYR A 37 -10.92 -5.82 8.25
N LYS A 38 -12.25 -5.85 8.14
CA LYS A 38 -12.96 -6.73 7.22
C LYS A 38 -13.90 -5.94 6.33
N GLY A 39 -13.98 -6.30 5.07
CA GLY A 39 -14.82 -5.62 4.10
C GLY A 39 -15.23 -6.54 2.97
N THR A 40 -16.37 -6.23 2.37
CA THR A 40 -16.85 -6.90 1.17
C THR A 40 -16.75 -5.92 0.02
N GLN A 41 -16.11 -6.32 -1.08
CA GLN A 41 -16.08 -5.48 -2.27
C GLN A 41 -17.50 -5.31 -2.83
N PRO A 42 -17.91 -4.10 -3.25
CA PRO A 42 -19.22 -3.85 -3.84
C PRO A 42 -19.33 -4.33 -5.30
N THR A 43 -18.78 -5.51 -5.61
CA THR A 43 -18.92 -6.19 -6.91
C THR A 43 -19.99 -7.29 -6.82
N LEU A 44 -20.50 -7.73 -7.96
CA LEU A 44 -21.50 -8.80 -8.04
C LEU A 44 -21.07 -10.10 -7.33
N GLN A 45 -19.77 -10.36 -7.28
CA GLN A 45 -19.18 -11.55 -6.64
C GLN A 45 -19.05 -11.42 -5.12
N LYS A 46 -19.24 -10.22 -4.54
CA LYS A 46 -19.19 -9.93 -3.10
C LYS A 46 -17.95 -10.55 -2.41
N ARG A 47 -16.77 -10.22 -2.93
CA ARG A 47 -15.50 -10.78 -2.46
C ARG A 47 -15.16 -10.29 -1.07
N TRP A 48 -14.66 -11.18 -0.22
CA TRP A 48 -14.30 -10.88 1.15
C TRP A 48 -12.82 -10.48 1.25
N LEU A 49 -12.57 -9.39 1.98
CA LEU A 49 -11.23 -8.87 2.24
C LEU A 49 -11.01 -8.76 3.74
N THR A 50 -9.87 -9.26 4.21
CA THR A 50 -9.40 -9.07 5.58
C THR A 50 -8.02 -8.43 5.56
N ILE A 51 -7.79 -7.48 6.45
CA ILE A 51 -6.50 -6.80 6.62
C ILE A 51 -6.16 -6.88 8.10
N ASN A 52 -5.04 -7.51 8.44
CA ASN A 52 -4.54 -7.53 9.81
C ASN A 52 -3.32 -6.62 9.90
N ILE A 53 -3.49 -5.44 10.52
CA ILE A 53 -2.43 -4.44 10.66
C ILE A 53 -1.69 -4.66 11.98
N GLY A 54 -0.36 -4.75 11.89
CA GLY A 54 0.51 -4.94 13.04
C GLY A 54 1.98 -4.80 12.67
N ASN A 55 2.82 -4.44 13.65
CA ASN A 55 4.27 -4.33 13.50
C ASN A 55 4.71 -3.42 12.33
N GLY A 56 3.97 -2.35 12.06
CA GLY A 56 4.26 -1.40 10.98
C GLY A 56 3.91 -1.91 9.57
N GLY A 57 3.52 -3.17 9.42
CA GLY A 57 3.07 -3.78 8.17
C GLY A 57 1.62 -4.28 8.28
N PHE A 58 1.25 -5.18 7.37
CA PHE A 58 -0.05 -5.84 7.45
C PHE A 58 -0.09 -7.16 6.65
N THR A 59 -0.98 -8.05 7.07
CA THR A 59 -1.36 -9.25 6.30
C THR A 59 -2.68 -8.99 5.59
N LEU A 60 -2.71 -9.21 4.28
CA LEU A 60 -3.94 -9.24 3.49
C LEU A 60 -4.44 -10.67 3.36
N GLY A 61 -5.71 -10.87 3.64
CA GLY A 61 -6.44 -12.09 3.35
C GLY A 61 -7.56 -11.82 2.35
N TYR A 62 -7.76 -12.75 1.42
CA TYR A 62 -8.74 -12.65 0.36
C TYR A 62 -9.55 -13.93 0.20
N GLU A 63 -10.79 -13.77 -0.26
CA GLU A 63 -11.66 -14.86 -0.71
C GLU A 63 -12.53 -14.39 -1.89
N ASN A 64 -12.67 -15.25 -2.90
CA ASN A 64 -13.43 -14.98 -4.12
C ASN A 64 -14.95 -15.01 -3.88
N THR A 65 -15.38 -15.33 -2.66
CA THR A 65 -16.77 -15.46 -2.24
C THR A 65 -17.06 -14.61 -1.00
N ASN A 66 -18.33 -14.43 -0.67
CA ASN A 66 -18.76 -13.73 0.55
C ASN A 66 -18.81 -14.67 1.77
N ALA A 67 -17.82 -15.57 1.92
CA ALA A 67 -17.84 -16.63 2.94
C ALA A 67 -17.56 -16.13 4.37
N GLY A 68 -17.03 -14.90 4.52
CA GLY A 68 -16.67 -14.34 5.83
C GLY A 68 -15.31 -14.82 6.37
N THR A 69 -14.63 -15.71 5.64
CA THR A 69 -13.28 -16.22 5.91
C THR A 69 -12.40 -15.98 4.69
N THR A 70 -11.07 -15.95 4.90
CA THR A 70 -10.08 -15.77 3.83
C THR A 70 -9.21 -17.02 3.74
N SER A 71 -9.11 -17.60 2.54
CA SER A 71 -8.29 -18.79 2.27
C SER A 71 -6.86 -18.43 1.84
N ASP A 72 -6.72 -17.37 1.04
CA ASP A 72 -5.43 -16.89 0.55
C ASP A 72 -4.96 -15.68 1.35
N THR A 73 -3.72 -15.73 1.85
CA THR A 73 -3.10 -14.60 2.57
C THR A 73 -1.70 -14.29 2.06
N PHE A 74 -1.31 -13.02 2.17
CA PHE A 74 0.06 -12.58 1.94
C PHE A 74 0.43 -11.39 2.82
N ASN A 75 1.71 -11.27 3.14
CA ASN A 75 2.23 -10.21 4.00
C ASN A 75 2.76 -9.04 3.16
N ILE A 76 2.54 -7.84 3.67
CA ILE A 76 3.18 -6.60 3.26
C ILE A 76 4.01 -6.10 4.44
N ASP A 77 5.33 -6.18 4.31
CA ASP A 77 6.26 -5.70 5.33
C ASP A 77 6.33 -4.17 5.30
N ALA A 78 6.79 -3.56 6.40
CA ALA A 78 6.93 -2.10 6.50
C ALA A 78 7.79 -1.49 5.38
N THR A 79 8.78 -2.25 4.89
CA THR A 79 9.66 -1.85 3.78
C THR A 79 8.94 -1.79 2.42
N ASN A 80 7.81 -2.47 2.30
CA ASN A 80 6.95 -2.44 1.11
C ASN A 80 5.89 -1.32 1.18
N ILE A 81 5.95 -0.45 2.19
CA ILE A 81 4.97 0.60 2.44
C ILE A 81 5.62 1.97 2.31
N SER A 82 4.92 2.86 1.63
CA SER A 82 5.28 4.27 1.52
C SER A 82 4.06 5.14 1.80
N GLY A 83 4.29 6.37 2.23
CA GLY A 83 3.22 7.33 2.54
C GLY A 83 3.18 7.71 4.02
N ILE A 84 2.11 8.37 4.42
CA ILE A 84 1.92 8.88 5.79
C ILE A 84 0.43 8.89 6.10
N ASP A 85 0.08 8.67 7.36
CA ASP A 85 -1.31 8.68 7.80
C ASP A 85 -2.06 9.92 7.30
N PRO A 86 -3.26 9.78 6.70
CA PRO A 86 -4.03 8.55 6.53
C PRO A 86 -3.82 7.79 5.20
N TYR A 87 -2.84 8.17 4.38
CA TYR A 87 -2.65 7.66 3.02
C TYR A 87 -1.35 6.87 2.85
N TYR A 88 -1.49 5.59 2.51
CA TYR A 88 -0.36 4.70 2.26
C TYR A 88 -0.48 4.03 0.89
N SER A 89 0.65 3.78 0.27
CA SER A 89 0.79 2.88 -0.87
C SER A 89 1.58 1.65 -0.43
N PHE A 90 1.24 0.49 -0.98
CA PHE A 90 1.99 -0.73 -0.75
C PHE A 90 2.33 -1.42 -2.07
N GLN A 91 3.48 -2.09 -2.12
CA GLN A 91 3.88 -2.88 -3.29
C GLN A 91 4.87 -3.98 -2.92
N ASN A 92 4.54 -5.21 -3.29
CA ASN A 92 5.47 -6.35 -3.30
C ASN A 92 5.21 -7.26 -4.52
N THR A 93 5.79 -8.46 -4.52
CA THR A 93 5.63 -9.45 -5.59
C THR A 93 4.22 -10.02 -5.70
N LYS A 94 3.42 -9.96 -4.64
CA LYS A 94 2.06 -10.53 -4.53
C LYS A 94 0.96 -9.51 -4.77
N GLY A 95 1.19 -8.22 -4.50
CA GLY A 95 0.18 -7.19 -4.71
C GLY A 95 0.71 -5.77 -4.64
N ALA A 96 -0.04 -4.85 -5.24
CA ALA A 96 0.20 -3.43 -5.17
C ALA A 96 -1.12 -2.66 -5.06
N GLY A 97 -1.13 -1.59 -4.27
CA GLY A 97 -2.35 -0.85 -4.00
C GLY A 97 -2.15 0.33 -3.05
N THR A 98 -3.27 0.83 -2.53
CA THR A 98 -3.30 1.91 -1.54
C THR A 98 -4.22 1.59 -0.37
N LEU A 99 -3.88 2.16 0.80
CA LEU A 99 -4.72 2.21 1.99
C LEU A 99 -5.04 3.67 2.30
N LYS A 100 -6.33 3.97 2.50
CA LYS A 100 -6.79 5.27 2.99
C LYS A 100 -7.60 5.08 4.27
N PHE A 101 -7.05 5.49 5.40
CA PHE A 101 -7.77 5.47 6.67
C PHE A 101 -8.77 6.62 6.75
N ILE A 102 -10.06 6.31 6.85
CA ILE A 102 -11.12 7.31 6.99
C ILE A 102 -11.37 7.61 8.47
N SER A 103 -11.15 6.63 9.34
CA SER A 103 -11.22 6.76 10.79
C SER A 103 -10.35 5.68 11.45
N SER A 104 -10.28 5.64 12.78
CA SER A 104 -9.61 4.57 13.53
C SER A 104 -10.15 3.17 13.22
N ASN A 105 -11.40 3.07 12.79
CA ASN A 105 -12.10 1.80 12.55
C ASN A 105 -12.49 1.58 11.08
N LYS A 106 -12.06 2.45 10.16
CA LYS A 106 -12.46 2.37 8.74
C LYS A 106 -11.30 2.66 7.81
N VAL A 107 -11.07 1.76 6.86
CA VAL A 107 -10.03 1.88 5.84
C VAL A 107 -10.61 1.56 4.47
N ILE A 108 -10.18 2.29 3.45
CA ILE A 108 -10.45 1.99 2.05
C ILE A 108 -9.19 1.38 1.46
N VAL A 109 -9.32 0.21 0.83
CA VAL A 109 -8.26 -0.46 0.10
C VAL A 109 -8.55 -0.35 -1.38
N THR A 110 -7.54 0.05 -2.15
CA THR A 110 -7.62 0.02 -3.62
C THR A 110 -6.53 -0.88 -4.16
N PHE A 111 -6.91 -1.90 -4.92
CA PHE A 111 -5.94 -2.78 -5.58
C PHE A 111 -5.59 -2.27 -6.97
N ARG A 112 -4.30 -2.15 -7.25
CA ARG A 112 -3.77 -1.89 -8.61
C ARG A 112 -3.27 -3.18 -9.27
N LYS A 113 -2.79 -4.12 -8.46
CA LYS A 113 -2.31 -5.43 -8.90
C LYS A 113 -2.50 -6.45 -7.77
N LEU A 114 -2.90 -7.67 -8.14
CA LEU A 114 -2.89 -8.83 -7.24
C LEU A 114 -2.34 -10.02 -8.02
N VAL A 115 -1.56 -10.89 -7.39
CA VAL A 115 -1.03 -12.09 -8.04
C VAL A 115 -1.44 -13.32 -7.24
N PRO A 116 -2.24 -14.22 -7.83
CA PRO A 116 -2.80 -14.19 -9.19
C PRO A 116 -3.79 -13.03 -9.41
N ASP A 117 -4.02 -12.65 -10.67
CA ASP A 117 -4.90 -11.55 -11.09
C ASP A 117 -6.38 -11.95 -10.89
N TYR A 118 -6.75 -12.20 -9.64
CA TYR A 118 -8.12 -12.50 -9.27
C TYR A 118 -8.97 -11.24 -9.23
N TYR A 119 -8.37 -10.04 -9.24
CA TYR A 119 -9.04 -8.78 -9.01
C TYR A 119 -9.37 -8.00 -10.29
N VAL A 120 -10.64 -7.65 -10.47
CA VAL A 120 -11.00 -6.47 -11.27
C VAL A 120 -10.67 -5.27 -10.38
N ILE A 121 -9.61 -4.53 -10.74
CA ILE A 121 -9.11 -3.30 -10.10
C ILE A 121 -10.28 -2.47 -9.53
N GLY A 122 -10.26 -2.20 -8.22
CA GLY A 122 -11.37 -1.51 -7.54
C GLY A 122 -11.16 -1.25 -6.06
N GLU A 123 -12.08 -0.49 -5.47
CA GLU A 123 -12.07 -0.07 -4.07
C GLU A 123 -12.88 -1.00 -3.17
N THR A 124 -12.37 -1.32 -1.98
CA THR A 124 -13.09 -2.03 -0.91
C THR A 124 -13.04 -1.20 0.37
N THR A 125 -14.20 -0.99 0.98
CA THR A 125 -14.28 -0.36 2.31
C THR A 125 -14.30 -1.44 3.38
N CYS A 126 -13.31 -1.41 4.28
CA CYS A 126 -13.21 -2.32 5.42
C CYS A 126 -13.48 -1.59 6.74
N ARG A 127 -14.04 -2.33 7.71
CA ARG A 127 -14.27 -1.87 9.09
C ARG A 127 -13.61 -2.81 10.09
N ARG A 128 -13.11 -2.25 11.19
CA ARG A 128 -12.50 -2.98 12.29
C ARG A 128 -13.54 -3.73 13.12
#